data_AF-A0A6G0VKR8-F1
#
_entry.id   AF-A0A6G0VKR8-F1
#
_cell.length_a   1.000
_cell.length_b   1.000
_cell.length_c   1.000
_cell.angle_alpha   90.00
_cell.angle_beta   90.00
_cell.angle_gamma   90.00
#
_symmetry.space_group_name_H-M   'P 1'
#
loop_
_entity.id
_entity.type
_entity.pdbx_description
1 polymer ?
#
loop_
_entity_poly.entity_id
_entity_poly.type
_entity_poly.pdbx_seq_one_letter_code
_entity_poly.pdbx_strand_id
1 'polypeptide(L)'
;MMFLQIFKFTTALSDYLQTSGLDYIQAWRKIDGTIKSLKENQRDFLPVSAAAKIFIEFVSSVIWEDESDIDIELELPEKRRKIIPKRSGENSSTNHNIGDGDTPEKVYKIKTFNVVMDNIIACLECRFSGSKELYCDLELFDPRRFEEIAKNGIHSEAIHKICELLPHIDKHKLGEQLLSFVKFWPQISKTDFRDVYDVYQNQSNLQEDSDLEDFEYSRENNDNNVCTRKQKCNSCLLCVTNVIYEFNMYSLEYNELFEVYKFLLTIPLTQVTCERSFSKLKIIKTRLRSCLTQDNLESLFLMNCERELLADITPDRVMDLMCDNSTEMSRMLRV
;
A
#
# COMPACT_ATOMS: atom_id res chain seq x y z
N MET A 1 14.74 7.92 18.04
CA MET A 1 15.89 7.77 17.11
C MET A 1 15.85 6.52 16.24
N MET A 2 15.57 5.33 16.79
CA MET A 2 15.47 4.08 16.00
C MET A 2 14.56 4.19 14.76
N PHE A 3 13.35 4.73 14.93
CA PHE A 3 12.40 4.91 13.81
C PHE A 3 12.90 5.84 12.72
N LEU A 4 13.68 6.88 13.06
CA LEU A 4 14.25 7.78 12.04
C LEU A 4 15.26 7.04 11.16
N GLN A 5 16.05 6.12 11.72
CA GLN A 5 16.96 5.31 10.93
C GLN A 5 16.20 4.33 10.02
N ILE A 6 15.09 3.76 10.48
CA ILE A 6 14.22 2.92 9.66
C ILE A 6 13.62 3.75 8.51
N PHE A 7 13.06 4.93 8.82
CA PHE A 7 12.43 5.80 7.83
C PHE A 7 13.40 6.31 6.77
N LYS A 8 14.69 6.52 7.10
CA LYS A 8 15.71 6.82 6.08
C LYS A 8 15.73 5.82 4.92
N PHE A 9 15.48 4.54 5.20
CA PHE A 9 15.44 3.49 4.18
C PHE A 9 14.04 3.30 3.60
N THR A 10 12.99 3.38 4.43
CA THR A 10 11.62 3.02 4.00
C THR A 10 10.82 4.17 3.39
N THR A 11 11.15 5.44 3.67
CA THR A 11 10.38 6.59 3.17
C THR A 11 10.39 6.66 1.64
N ALA A 12 11.54 6.52 1.01
CA ALA A 12 11.63 6.57 -0.46
C ALA A 12 10.86 5.43 -1.15
N LEU A 13 10.77 4.27 -0.49
CA LEU A 13 9.94 3.15 -0.95
C LEU A 13 8.46 3.48 -0.78
N SER A 14 8.06 3.96 0.40
CA SER A 14 6.69 4.35 0.69
C SER A 14 6.19 5.40 -0.29
N ASP A 15 6.95 6.48 -0.49
CA ASP A 15 6.57 7.56 -1.40
C ASP A 15 6.39 7.03 -2.83
N TYR A 16 7.29 6.18 -3.29
CA TYR A 16 7.20 5.58 -4.63
C TYR A 16 5.98 4.69 -4.80
N LEU A 17 5.68 3.80 -3.84
CA LEU A 17 4.51 2.91 -3.89
C LEU A 17 3.17 3.67 -3.85
N GLN A 18 3.19 4.93 -3.42
CA GLN A 18 2.02 5.81 -3.35
C GLN A 18 1.84 6.70 -4.59
N THR A 19 2.76 6.67 -5.56
CA THR A 19 2.69 7.51 -6.78
C THR A 19 1.62 7.03 -7.78
N SER A 20 1.02 7.98 -8.50
CA SER A 20 0.10 7.72 -9.62
C SER A 20 0.89 7.46 -10.91
N GLY A 21 1.21 6.18 -11.18
CA GLY A 21 1.96 5.77 -12.37
C GLY A 21 3.08 4.77 -12.08
N LEU A 22 2.79 3.81 -11.22
CA LEU A 22 3.76 2.84 -10.71
C LEU A 22 4.31 1.95 -11.84
N ASP A 23 5.62 2.03 -12.10
CA ASP A 23 6.33 0.98 -12.84
C ASP A 23 6.57 -0.19 -11.88
N TYR A 24 5.93 -1.33 -12.20
CA TYR A 24 5.92 -2.55 -11.39
C TYR A 24 7.32 -3.10 -11.08
N ILE A 25 8.28 -2.92 -11.98
CA ILE A 25 9.64 -3.42 -11.77
C ILE A 25 10.48 -2.46 -10.98
N GLN A 26 10.34 -1.17 -11.24
CA GLN A 26 10.97 -0.20 -10.37
C GLN A 26 10.41 -0.30 -8.96
N ALA A 27 9.13 -0.62 -8.79
CA ALA A 27 8.52 -0.93 -7.51
C ALA A 27 9.20 -2.14 -6.85
N TRP A 28 9.26 -3.28 -7.56
CA TRP A 28 9.89 -4.49 -7.04
C TRP A 28 11.38 -4.29 -6.72
N ARG A 29 12.14 -3.63 -7.61
CA ARG A 29 13.56 -3.31 -7.40
C ARG A 29 13.77 -2.41 -6.18
N LYS A 30 12.88 -1.44 -5.95
CA LYS A 30 12.91 -0.59 -4.75
C LYS A 30 12.56 -1.40 -3.50
N ILE A 31 11.60 -2.32 -3.56
CA ILE A 31 11.26 -3.22 -2.45
C ILE A 31 12.47 -4.09 -2.09
N ASP A 32 13.03 -4.81 -3.08
CA ASP A 32 14.17 -5.71 -2.90
C ASP A 32 15.42 -4.95 -2.43
N GLY A 33 15.70 -3.78 -3.00
CA GLY A 33 16.78 -2.90 -2.57
C GLY A 33 16.61 -2.42 -1.12
N THR A 34 15.40 -2.02 -0.73
CA THR A 34 15.12 -1.58 0.64
C THR A 34 15.27 -2.72 1.65
N ILE A 35 14.81 -3.93 1.32
CA ILE A 35 14.98 -5.12 2.17
C ILE A 35 16.48 -5.44 2.34
N LYS A 36 17.26 -5.38 1.25
CA LYS A 36 18.72 -5.59 1.31
C LYS A 36 19.41 -4.54 2.19
N SER A 37 19.12 -3.25 1.98
CA SER A 37 19.69 -2.18 2.81
C SER A 37 19.30 -2.29 4.29
N LEU A 38 18.07 -2.73 4.59
CA LEU A 38 17.64 -2.98 5.96
C LEU A 38 18.38 -4.18 6.59
N LYS A 39 18.63 -5.25 5.82
CA LYS A 39 19.42 -6.40 6.28
C LYS A 39 20.88 -6.03 6.56
N GLU A 40 21.49 -5.21 5.71
CA GLU A 40 22.86 -4.71 5.91
C GLU A 40 22.98 -3.86 7.19
N ASN A 41 21.94 -3.07 7.51
CA ASN A 41 21.92 -2.20 8.69
C ASN A 41 21.19 -2.82 9.91
N GLN A 42 20.80 -4.09 9.84
CA GLN A 42 19.94 -4.76 10.83
C GLN A 42 20.55 -4.80 12.24
N ARG A 43 21.88 -4.76 12.34
CA ARG A 43 22.64 -4.83 13.59
C ARG A 43 23.41 -3.54 13.90
N ASP A 44 23.25 -2.52 13.06
CA ASP A 44 23.96 -1.25 13.23
C ASP A 44 23.25 -0.32 14.22
N PHE A 45 23.69 -0.41 15.46
CA PHE A 45 23.14 0.36 16.59
C PHE A 45 23.92 1.66 16.85
N LEU A 46 25.10 1.84 16.25
CA LEU A 46 25.96 3.00 16.54
C LEU A 46 25.32 4.33 16.14
N PRO A 47 24.69 4.48 14.94
CA PRO A 47 24.05 5.74 14.56
C PRO A 47 22.82 6.04 15.42
N VAL A 48 22.09 5.01 15.86
CA VAL A 48 20.94 5.18 16.78
C VAL A 48 21.39 5.71 18.13
N SER A 49 22.45 5.13 18.69
CA SER A 49 22.99 5.54 20.00
C SER A 49 23.59 6.95 19.94
N ALA A 50 24.38 7.26 18.90
CA ALA A 50 24.94 8.60 18.71
C ALA A 50 23.86 9.67 18.52
N ALA A 51 22.86 9.41 17.68
CA ALA A 51 21.75 10.34 17.49
C ALA A 51 20.92 10.52 18.77
N ALA A 52 20.75 9.47 19.57
CA ALA A 52 20.06 9.57 20.86
C ALA A 52 20.83 10.47 21.83
N LYS A 53 22.16 10.31 21.92
CA LYS A 53 23.01 11.16 22.77
C LYS A 53 22.96 12.63 22.37
N ILE A 54 23.08 12.93 21.06
CA ILE A 54 22.94 14.30 20.54
C ILE A 54 21.58 14.91 20.87
N PHE A 55 20.51 14.13 20.77
CA PHE A 55 19.16 14.61 21.11
C PHE A 55 19.00 14.86 22.60
N ILE A 56 19.54 13.98 23.44
CA ILE A 56 19.55 14.15 24.88
C ILE A 56 20.33 15.43 25.27
N GLU A 57 21.48 15.68 24.65
CA GLU A 57 22.27 16.92 24.85
C GLU A 57 21.47 18.16 24.43
N PHE A 58 20.81 18.12 23.27
CA PHE A 58 19.94 19.20 22.80
C PHE A 58 18.79 19.46 23.78
N VAL A 59 18.02 18.44 24.16
CA VAL A 59 16.87 18.59 25.06
C VAL A 59 17.32 19.06 26.43
N SER A 60 18.45 18.55 26.94
CA SER A 60 19.06 19.06 28.17
C SER A 60 19.31 20.56 28.06
N SER A 61 19.99 21.03 26.99
CA SER A 61 20.26 22.46 26.81
C SER A 61 19.02 23.35 26.76
N VAL A 62 17.90 22.87 26.21
CA VAL A 62 16.64 23.63 26.11
C VAL A 62 15.87 23.65 27.43
N ILE A 63 15.88 22.55 28.19
CA ILE A 63 15.13 22.44 29.45
C ILE A 63 15.79 23.26 30.58
N TRP A 64 17.13 23.38 30.60
CA TRP A 64 17.83 24.26 31.54
C TRP A 64 17.50 25.76 31.36
N GLU A 65 16.89 26.15 30.24
CA GLU A 65 16.45 27.54 30.00
C GLU A 65 15.07 27.84 30.60
N ASP A 66 14.17 26.85 30.78
CA ASP A 66 12.74 27.12 31.06
C ASP A 66 12.16 26.52 32.36
N GLU A 67 12.71 25.49 33.01
CA GLU A 67 12.21 25.03 34.34
C GLU A 67 13.20 24.05 35.01
N SER A 68 13.55 24.30 36.29
CA SER A 68 14.64 23.60 37.00
C SER A 68 14.30 22.22 37.59
N ASP A 69 13.07 21.73 37.43
CA ASP A 69 12.56 20.56 38.16
C ASP A 69 12.42 19.29 37.29
N ILE A 70 12.94 19.29 36.06
CA ILE A 70 12.90 18.13 35.15
C ILE A 70 14.28 17.48 35.06
N ASP A 71 14.48 16.40 35.81
CA ASP A 71 15.66 15.53 35.69
C ASP A 71 15.54 14.62 34.46
N ILE A 72 16.43 14.80 33.48
CA ILE A 72 16.51 13.95 32.29
C ILE A 72 17.53 12.84 32.57
N GLU A 73 17.06 11.60 32.68
CA GLU A 73 17.95 10.43 32.75
C GLU A 73 18.70 10.24 31.43
N LEU A 74 20.02 10.45 31.47
CA LEU A 74 20.92 10.39 30.30
C LEU A 74 21.32 8.95 29.93
N GLU A 75 21.14 8.00 30.86
CA GLU A 75 21.57 6.62 30.72
C GLU A 75 20.40 5.65 30.75
N LEU A 76 20.55 4.51 30.06
CA LEU A 76 19.53 3.47 30.06
C LEU A 76 19.43 2.82 31.45
N PRO A 77 18.22 2.56 31.96
CA PRO A 77 18.02 2.04 33.31
C PRO A 77 18.64 0.66 33.48
N GLU A 78 19.48 0.51 34.51
CA GLU A 78 20.08 -0.78 34.85
C GLU A 78 19.03 -1.71 35.47
N LYS A 79 18.94 -2.94 34.95
CA LYS A 79 18.09 -3.96 35.59
C LYS A 79 18.72 -4.40 36.90
N ARG A 80 18.01 -4.19 38.01
CA ARG A 80 18.38 -4.70 39.33
C ARG A 80 18.61 -6.21 39.26
N ARG A 81 19.83 -6.65 39.59
CA ARG A 81 20.16 -8.07 39.68
C ARG A 81 19.39 -8.70 40.84
N LYS A 82 18.62 -9.75 40.55
CA LYS A 82 17.94 -10.52 41.59
C LYS A 82 18.98 -11.41 42.27
N ILE A 83 19.44 -11.01 43.45
CA ILE A 83 20.30 -11.87 44.28
C ILE A 83 19.42 -13.00 44.83
N ILE A 84 19.69 -14.24 44.40
CA ILE A 84 19.02 -15.41 44.94
C ILE A 84 19.82 -15.87 46.17
N PRO A 85 19.22 -15.93 47.37
CA PRO A 85 19.91 -16.42 48.56
C PRO A 85 20.26 -17.91 48.40
N LYS A 86 21.52 -18.24 48.68
CA LYS A 86 22.10 -19.58 48.47
C LYS A 86 21.71 -20.54 49.59
N ARG A 87 21.65 -21.84 49.29
CA ARG A 87 21.65 -22.91 50.31
C ARG A 87 23.04 -23.54 50.44
N SER A 88 23.38 -24.03 51.63
CA SER A 88 24.68 -24.68 51.88
C SER A 88 24.91 -25.85 50.92
N GLY A 89 26.06 -25.85 50.23
CA GLY A 89 26.48 -26.92 49.31
C GLY A 89 26.28 -26.63 47.82
N GLU A 90 25.69 -25.49 47.44
CA GLU A 90 25.56 -25.10 46.04
C GLU A 90 26.90 -24.58 45.47
N ASN A 91 27.55 -25.40 44.64
CA ASN A 91 28.68 -24.95 43.82
C ASN A 91 28.17 -23.99 42.74
N SER A 92 28.87 -22.87 42.56
CA SER A 92 28.50 -21.83 41.60
C SER A 92 28.62 -22.33 40.16
N SER A 93 27.55 -22.91 39.63
CA SER A 93 27.27 -22.95 38.20
C SER A 93 26.19 -21.91 37.90
N THR A 94 26.67 -20.68 37.76
CA THR A 94 26.20 -19.73 36.74
C THR A 94 24.91 -20.12 36.02
N ASN A 95 23.76 -19.68 36.56
CA ASN A 95 22.60 -19.40 35.72
C ASN A 95 22.99 -18.21 34.81
N HIS A 96 23.76 -18.48 33.75
CA HIS A 96 24.01 -17.51 32.68
C HIS A 96 22.72 -17.33 31.90
N ASN A 97 21.77 -16.61 32.50
CA ASN A 97 20.75 -15.94 31.71
C ASN A 97 21.46 -14.88 30.87
N ILE A 98 21.17 -14.86 29.57
CA ILE A 98 21.62 -13.83 28.64
C ILE A 98 21.22 -12.46 29.23
N GLY A 99 22.22 -11.71 29.74
CA GLY A 99 22.05 -10.40 30.37
C GLY A 99 22.61 -10.22 31.79
N ASP A 100 23.34 -11.17 32.38
CA ASP A 100 23.86 -11.05 33.78
C ASP A 100 25.23 -10.34 33.91
N GLY A 101 25.69 -9.68 32.84
CA GLY A 101 26.93 -8.88 32.83
C GLY A 101 27.08 -7.93 31.64
N ASP A 102 26.03 -7.74 30.83
CA ASP A 102 26.06 -6.90 29.65
C ASP A 102 25.71 -5.44 29.99
N THR A 103 26.35 -4.48 29.31
CA THR A 103 26.02 -3.06 29.45
C THR A 103 24.55 -2.81 29.09
N PRO A 104 23.85 -1.85 29.73
CA PRO A 104 22.45 -1.52 29.43
C PRO A 104 22.20 -1.27 27.94
N GLU A 105 23.16 -0.65 27.24
CA GLU A 105 23.16 -0.45 25.79
C GLU A 105 23.12 -1.78 25.01
N LYS A 106 23.90 -2.80 25.41
CA LYS A 106 23.88 -4.12 24.76
C LYS A 106 22.56 -4.85 24.98
N VAL A 107 21.99 -4.75 26.19
CA VAL A 107 20.70 -5.36 26.51
C VAL A 107 19.59 -4.73 25.66
N TYR A 108 19.58 -3.40 25.52
CA TYR A 108 18.62 -2.69 24.66
C TYR A 108 18.83 -3.04 23.17
N LYS A 109 20.09 -3.09 22.73
CA LYS A 109 20.44 -3.48 21.35
C LYS A 109 19.86 -4.86 21.01
N ILE A 110 20.07 -5.85 21.88
CA ILE A 110 19.66 -7.23 21.61
C ILE A 110 18.16 -7.43 21.79
N LYS A 111 17.58 -6.95 22.89
CA LYS A 111 16.17 -7.27 23.24
C LYS A 111 15.15 -6.38 22.55
N THR A 112 15.55 -5.17 22.15
CA THR A 112 14.62 -4.19 21.60
C THR A 112 14.97 -3.89 20.14
N PHE A 113 16.16 -3.34 19.89
CA PHE A 113 16.53 -2.87 18.55
C PHE A 113 16.57 -4.01 17.53
N ASN A 114 17.30 -5.09 17.82
CA ASN A 114 17.40 -6.24 16.93
C ASN A 114 16.04 -6.88 16.69
N VAL A 115 15.22 -7.04 17.74
CA VAL A 115 13.87 -7.63 17.63
C VAL A 115 12.97 -6.77 16.72
N VAL A 116 13.03 -5.45 16.87
CA VAL A 116 12.25 -4.54 16.02
C VAL A 116 12.72 -4.60 14.56
N MET A 117 14.03 -4.59 14.32
CA MET A 117 14.58 -4.71 12.95
C MET A 117 14.22 -6.06 12.31
N ASP A 118 14.31 -7.15 13.08
CA ASP A 118 13.96 -8.50 12.62
C ASP A 118 12.49 -8.59 12.27
N ASN A 119 11.61 -8.05 13.12
CA ASN A 119 10.17 -7.99 12.86
C ASN A 119 9.85 -7.15 11.62
N ILE A 120 10.49 -6.00 11.43
CA ILE A 120 10.25 -5.14 10.25
C ILE A 120 10.65 -5.86 8.97
N ILE A 121 11.84 -6.47 8.95
CA ILE A 121 12.33 -7.22 7.79
C ILE A 121 11.39 -8.40 7.51
N ALA A 122 11.05 -9.20 8.53
CA ALA A 122 10.13 -10.32 8.38
C ALA A 122 8.76 -9.87 7.88
N CYS A 123 8.19 -8.77 8.42
CA CYS A 123 6.93 -8.23 7.95
C CYS A 123 7.00 -7.78 6.48
N LEU A 124 8.07 -7.10 6.06
CA LEU A 124 8.26 -6.69 4.67
C LEU A 124 8.42 -7.88 3.73
N GLU A 125 9.19 -8.89 4.14
CA GLU A 125 9.37 -10.12 3.35
C GLU A 125 8.08 -10.92 3.23
N CYS A 126 7.38 -11.18 4.35
CA CYS A 126 6.08 -11.83 4.32
C CYS A 126 5.06 -11.06 3.48
N ARG A 127 5.10 -9.72 3.52
CA ARG A 127 4.20 -8.85 2.76
C ARG A 127 4.40 -8.95 1.24
N PHE A 128 5.63 -9.08 0.76
CA PHE A 128 5.95 -8.98 -0.68
C PHE A 128 6.43 -10.29 -1.33
N SER A 129 6.84 -11.31 -0.57
CA SER A 129 7.37 -12.59 -1.08
C SER A 129 6.43 -13.30 -2.05
N GLY A 130 5.14 -13.40 -1.73
CA GLY A 130 4.14 -14.06 -2.59
C GLY A 130 3.77 -13.28 -3.86
N SER A 131 4.15 -12.00 -3.94
CA SER A 131 3.78 -11.13 -5.05
C SER A 131 4.86 -11.01 -6.13
N LYS A 132 6.08 -11.51 -5.89
CA LYS A 132 7.22 -11.39 -6.82
C LYS A 132 6.90 -11.91 -8.23
N GLU A 133 6.37 -13.13 -8.29
CA GLU A 133 6.02 -13.79 -9.55
C GLU A 133 4.91 -13.03 -10.29
N LEU A 134 3.95 -12.48 -9.54
CA LEU A 134 2.91 -11.62 -10.11
C LEU A 134 3.51 -10.34 -10.70
N TYR A 135 4.40 -9.63 -9.98
CA TYR A 135 5.07 -8.43 -10.52
C TYR A 135 5.85 -8.73 -11.82
N CYS A 136 6.47 -9.90 -11.93
CA CYS A 136 7.15 -10.35 -13.13
C CYS A 136 6.19 -10.71 -14.27
N ASP A 137 5.05 -11.34 -13.99
CA ASP A 137 4.06 -11.64 -15.03
C ASP A 137 3.39 -10.36 -15.56
N LEU A 138 3.16 -9.38 -14.68
CA LEU A 138 2.53 -8.10 -15.04
C LEU A 138 3.42 -7.19 -15.88
N GLU A 139 4.73 -7.37 -15.79
CA GLU A 139 5.71 -6.70 -16.65
C GLU A 139 5.35 -6.85 -18.14
N LEU A 140 4.87 -8.04 -18.52
CA LEU A 140 4.64 -8.40 -19.91
C LEU A 140 3.51 -7.62 -20.56
N PHE A 141 2.63 -7.04 -19.74
CA PHE A 141 1.47 -6.28 -20.17
C PHE A 141 1.71 -4.76 -20.12
N ASP A 142 2.92 -4.32 -19.77
CA ASP A 142 3.31 -2.90 -19.78
C ASP A 142 3.74 -2.44 -21.21
N PRO A 143 3.08 -1.43 -21.79
CA PRO A 143 3.42 -0.86 -23.10
C PRO A 143 4.87 -0.45 -23.26
N ARG A 144 5.53 -0.05 -22.16
CA ARG A 144 6.92 0.41 -22.17
C ARG A 144 7.90 -0.67 -22.65
N ARG A 145 7.50 -1.94 -22.55
CA ARG A 145 8.36 -3.10 -22.87
C ARG A 145 7.92 -3.86 -24.10
N PHE A 146 6.86 -3.44 -24.77
CA PHE A 146 6.38 -4.10 -25.98
C PHE A 146 7.46 -4.14 -27.07
N GLU A 147 8.33 -3.12 -27.17
CA GLU A 147 9.46 -3.15 -28.11
C GLU A 147 10.50 -4.24 -27.78
N GLU A 148 10.72 -4.53 -26.49
CA GLU A 148 11.67 -5.55 -26.04
C GLU A 148 11.06 -6.96 -26.20
N ILE A 149 9.77 -7.12 -25.87
CA ILE A 149 9.04 -8.38 -26.03
C ILE A 149 8.91 -8.74 -27.53
N ALA A 150 8.69 -7.75 -28.40
CA ALA A 150 8.65 -7.97 -29.84
C ALA A 150 9.97 -8.56 -30.40
N LYS A 151 11.11 -8.22 -29.79
CA LYS A 151 12.44 -8.65 -30.22
C LYS A 151 12.90 -9.95 -29.56
N ASN A 152 12.62 -10.13 -28.27
CA ASN A 152 13.15 -11.24 -27.48
C ASN A 152 12.17 -12.42 -27.31
N GLY A 153 10.89 -12.23 -27.66
CA GLY A 153 9.84 -13.22 -27.42
C GLY A 153 9.42 -13.31 -25.95
N ILE A 154 8.47 -14.20 -25.66
CA ILE A 154 7.97 -14.45 -24.30
C ILE A 154 8.71 -15.67 -23.73
N HIS A 155 9.26 -15.56 -22.52
CA HIS A 155 9.93 -16.69 -21.85
C HIS A 155 8.94 -17.80 -21.47
N SER A 156 9.38 -19.06 -21.43
CA SER A 156 8.51 -20.22 -21.13
C SER A 156 7.92 -20.22 -19.71
N GLU A 157 8.57 -19.57 -18.74
CA GLU A 157 8.09 -19.42 -17.36
C GLU A 157 7.15 -18.23 -17.16
N ALA A 158 7.00 -17.36 -18.16
CA ALA A 158 6.11 -16.22 -18.12
C ALA A 158 4.63 -16.63 -17.96
N ILE A 159 3.83 -15.76 -17.34
CA ILE A 159 2.36 -15.86 -17.23
C ILE A 159 1.91 -16.99 -16.27
N HIS A 160 2.82 -17.65 -15.56
CA HIS A 160 2.47 -18.78 -14.71
C HIS A 160 1.54 -18.38 -13.56
N LYS A 161 1.83 -17.26 -12.88
CA LYS A 161 1.04 -16.81 -11.72
C LYS A 161 -0.31 -16.24 -12.14
N ILE A 162 -0.37 -15.56 -13.29
CA ILE A 162 -1.65 -15.08 -13.84
C ILE A 162 -2.55 -16.26 -14.23
N CYS A 163 -2.00 -17.30 -14.88
CA CYS A 163 -2.77 -18.50 -15.22
C CYS A 163 -3.18 -19.32 -13.98
N GLU A 164 -2.38 -19.30 -12.91
CA GLU A 164 -2.78 -19.90 -11.62
C GLU A 164 -3.99 -19.16 -11.00
N LEU A 165 -4.01 -17.82 -11.10
CA LEU A 165 -5.10 -16.99 -10.58
C LEU A 165 -6.36 -17.02 -11.49
N LEU A 166 -6.17 -17.23 -12.79
CA LEU A 166 -7.23 -17.31 -13.80
C LEU A 166 -7.18 -18.68 -14.52
N PRO A 167 -7.67 -19.76 -13.86
CA PRO A 167 -7.52 -21.13 -14.38
C PRO A 167 -8.31 -21.42 -15.66
N HIS A 168 -9.20 -20.51 -16.07
CA HIS A 168 -9.96 -20.61 -17.31
C HIS A 168 -9.18 -20.12 -18.54
N ILE A 169 -8.03 -19.46 -18.33
CA ILE A 169 -7.23 -18.87 -19.40
C ILE A 169 -6.13 -19.85 -19.84
N ASP A 170 -6.07 -20.11 -21.15
CA ASP A 170 -5.02 -20.92 -21.75
C ASP A 170 -3.72 -20.11 -21.91
N LYS A 171 -2.65 -20.58 -21.25
CA LYS A 171 -1.31 -19.98 -21.31
C LYS A 171 -0.77 -19.85 -22.74
N HIS A 172 -0.98 -20.86 -23.58
CA HIS A 172 -0.46 -20.86 -24.94
C HIS A 172 -1.17 -19.80 -25.79
N LYS A 173 -2.50 -19.79 -25.73
CA LYS A 173 -3.33 -18.84 -26.47
C LYS A 173 -3.08 -17.40 -26.03
N LEU A 174 -2.94 -17.16 -24.73
CA LEU A 174 -2.61 -15.84 -24.19
C LEU A 174 -1.21 -15.37 -24.66
N GLY A 175 -0.23 -16.25 -24.70
CA GLY A 175 1.12 -15.94 -25.21
C GLY A 175 1.11 -15.54 -26.68
N GLU A 176 0.38 -16.27 -27.53
CA GLU A 176 0.24 -15.95 -28.96
C GLU A 176 -0.50 -14.62 -29.18
N GLN A 177 -1.58 -14.40 -28.43
CA GLN A 177 -2.34 -13.14 -28.46
C GLN A 177 -1.49 -11.95 -28.05
N LEU A 178 -0.74 -12.07 -26.94
CA LEU A 178 0.14 -11.02 -26.48
C LEU A 178 1.22 -10.72 -27.52
N LEU A 179 1.86 -11.73 -28.10
CA LEU A 179 2.90 -11.53 -29.11
C LEU A 179 2.36 -10.90 -30.40
N SER A 180 1.17 -11.31 -30.84
CA SER A 180 0.47 -10.69 -31.97
C SER A 180 0.17 -9.22 -31.65
N PHE A 181 -0.45 -8.95 -30.51
CA PHE A 181 -0.83 -7.62 -30.06
C PHE A 181 0.38 -6.67 -29.95
N VAL A 182 1.46 -7.14 -29.33
CA VAL A 182 2.72 -6.39 -29.19
C VAL A 182 3.31 -5.99 -30.55
N LYS A 183 3.22 -6.86 -31.56
CA LYS A 183 3.68 -6.54 -32.93
C LYS A 183 2.81 -5.49 -33.62
N PHE A 184 1.50 -5.49 -33.34
CA PHE A 184 0.56 -4.51 -33.91
C PHE A 184 0.48 -3.19 -33.12
N TRP A 185 0.93 -3.16 -31.87
CA TRP A 185 0.88 -1.98 -31.00
C TRP A 185 1.50 -0.69 -31.58
N PRO A 186 2.66 -0.70 -32.27
CA PRO A 186 3.24 0.52 -32.84
C PRO A 186 2.37 1.18 -33.93
N GLN A 187 1.47 0.40 -34.54
CA GLN A 187 0.52 0.86 -35.56
C GLN A 187 -0.77 1.36 -34.91
N ILE A 188 -1.24 0.66 -33.87
CA ILE A 188 -2.51 0.95 -33.17
C ILE A 188 -2.37 2.13 -32.19
N SER A 189 -1.20 2.31 -31.57
CA SER A 189 -0.96 3.43 -30.63
C SER A 189 -1.01 4.82 -31.28
N LYS A 190 -0.97 4.90 -32.61
CA LYS A 190 -0.95 6.16 -33.37
C LYS A 190 -2.31 6.55 -33.97
N THR A 191 -3.30 5.67 -33.90
CA THR A 191 -4.63 5.93 -34.48
C THR A 191 -5.53 6.62 -33.46
N ASP A 192 -5.80 7.91 -33.69
CA ASP A 192 -6.78 8.68 -32.94
C ASP A 192 -8.20 8.37 -33.42
N PHE A 193 -8.92 7.55 -32.66
CA PHE A 193 -10.38 7.48 -32.75
C PHE A 193 -10.97 8.34 -31.63
N ARG A 194 -11.78 9.32 -32.01
CA ARG A 194 -12.57 10.18 -31.11
C ARG A 194 -13.89 9.48 -30.77
N ASP A 195 -14.14 9.43 -29.45
CA ASP A 195 -15.42 9.49 -28.75
C ASP A 195 -16.53 8.51 -29.14
N VAL A 196 -16.63 7.41 -28.38
CA VAL A 196 -17.92 6.78 -28.06
C VAL A 196 -17.89 6.37 -26.58
N TYR A 197 -18.89 6.79 -25.81
CA TYR A 197 -19.16 6.54 -24.37
C TYR A 197 -18.65 7.56 -23.34
N ASP A 198 -19.30 8.73 -23.29
CA ASP A 198 -19.54 9.46 -22.03
C ASP A 198 -20.75 8.83 -21.32
N VAL A 199 -20.54 7.97 -20.31
CA VAL A 199 -21.64 7.55 -19.40
C VAL A 199 -21.25 7.55 -17.92
N TYR A 200 -19.97 7.59 -17.53
CA TYR A 200 -19.58 7.50 -16.10
C TYR A 200 -18.59 8.55 -15.59
N GLN A 201 -18.35 9.65 -16.30
CA GLN A 201 -17.54 10.74 -15.75
C GLN A 201 -18.13 12.11 -16.11
N ASN A 202 -19.13 12.53 -15.35
CA ASN A 202 -19.45 13.94 -15.18
C ASN A 202 -19.97 14.11 -13.75
N GLN A 203 -19.09 14.46 -12.81
CA GLN A 203 -19.34 15.42 -11.72
C GLN A 203 -18.14 15.48 -10.75
N SER A 204 -16.98 15.92 -11.25
CA SER A 204 -16.02 16.61 -10.39
C SER A 204 -16.51 18.06 -10.22
N ASN A 205 -17.48 18.26 -9.32
CA ASN A 205 -17.85 19.55 -8.73
C ASN A 205 -18.77 19.25 -7.53
N LEU A 206 -18.20 18.71 -6.46
CA LEU A 206 -18.86 18.69 -5.15
C LEU A 206 -18.46 19.98 -4.42
N GLN A 207 -19.49 20.77 -4.10
CA GLN A 207 -19.38 21.96 -3.27
C GLN A 207 -18.98 21.53 -1.85
N GLU A 208 -17.95 22.17 -1.32
CA GLU A 208 -17.44 22.00 0.04
C GLU A 208 -18.54 22.29 1.07
N ASP A 209 -19.10 21.25 1.69
CA ASP A 209 -19.85 21.41 2.93
C ASP A 209 -18.85 21.47 4.08
N SER A 210 -18.68 22.70 4.58
CA SER A 210 -17.98 23.05 5.81
C SER A 210 -18.48 22.23 7.00
N ASP A 211 -17.57 21.52 7.67
CA ASP A 211 -17.57 21.17 9.12
C ASP A 211 -16.95 19.79 9.44
N LEU A 212 -16.19 19.21 8.53
CA LEU A 212 -15.29 18.10 8.87
C LEU A 212 -13.89 18.46 8.36
N GLU A 213 -13.01 18.87 9.28
CA GLU A 213 -11.60 19.14 8.99
C GLU A 213 -11.02 18.04 8.09
N ASP A 214 -10.85 18.44 6.83
CA ASP A 214 -10.11 17.71 5.82
C ASP A 214 -8.66 17.59 6.30
N PHE A 215 -8.28 16.39 6.71
CA PHE A 215 -6.90 15.96 6.48
C PHE A 215 -6.85 15.28 5.11
N GLU A 216 -7.23 16.06 4.11
CA GLU A 216 -6.97 15.77 2.72
C GLU A 216 -5.47 15.99 2.49
N TYR A 217 -4.67 14.93 2.63
CA TYR A 217 -3.33 14.92 2.02
C TYR A 217 -3.49 14.59 0.53
N SER A 218 -4.32 15.37 -0.16
CA SER A 218 -4.14 15.63 -1.58
C SER A 218 -2.94 16.53 -1.64
N ARG A 219 -1.75 15.92 -1.72
CA ARG A 219 -0.60 16.66 -2.24
C ARG A 219 -1.05 17.08 -3.63
N GLU A 220 -1.38 18.36 -3.79
CA GLU A 220 -1.44 19.06 -5.06
C GLU A 220 -0.05 18.97 -5.68
N ASN A 221 0.35 17.77 -6.08
CA ASN A 221 1.33 17.64 -7.12
C ASN A 221 0.58 18.05 -8.37
N ASN A 222 1.00 19.21 -8.87
CA ASN A 222 0.79 19.70 -10.22
C ASN A 222 1.46 18.75 -11.25
N ASP A 223 1.17 17.45 -11.13
CA ASP A 223 1.58 16.42 -12.05
C ASP A 223 0.58 16.47 -13.20
N ASN A 224 0.95 17.23 -14.24
CA ASN A 224 0.38 17.19 -15.59
C ASN A 224 0.50 15.79 -16.27
N ASN A 225 0.50 14.71 -15.48
CA ASN A 225 0.76 13.33 -15.87
C ASN A 225 -0.26 12.33 -15.28
N VAL A 226 -1.39 12.79 -14.74
CA VAL A 226 -2.54 11.90 -14.55
C VAL A 226 -3.16 11.66 -15.92
N CYS A 227 -2.95 10.46 -16.45
CA CYS A 227 -3.47 10.04 -17.75
C CYS A 227 -5.00 9.94 -17.68
N THR A 228 -5.65 11.09 -17.83
CA THR A 228 -7.10 11.23 -17.97
C THR A 228 -7.47 10.89 -19.42
N ARG A 229 -8.70 10.45 -19.64
CA ARG A 229 -9.25 10.00 -20.94
C ARG A 229 -9.03 10.99 -22.11
N LYS A 230 -8.68 12.25 -21.82
CA LYS A 230 -8.43 13.34 -22.77
C LYS A 230 -6.95 13.54 -23.16
N GLN A 231 -5.99 12.90 -22.49
CA GLN A 231 -4.56 12.88 -22.88
C GLN A 231 -4.04 11.44 -22.93
N LYS A 232 -3.93 10.88 -24.15
CA LYS A 232 -3.38 9.53 -24.38
C LYS A 232 -1.86 9.56 -24.13
N CYS A 233 -1.42 9.02 -22.99
CA CYS A 233 0.01 8.93 -22.67
C CYS A 233 0.71 7.74 -23.35
N ASN A 234 -0.01 6.89 -24.11
CA ASN A 234 0.46 5.72 -24.90
C ASN A 234 1.40 4.71 -24.18
N SER A 235 1.64 4.94 -22.89
CA SER A 235 2.62 4.27 -22.04
C SER A 235 1.96 3.69 -20.78
N CYS A 236 0.63 3.72 -20.73
CA CYS A 236 -0.14 3.33 -19.55
C CYS A 236 -1.04 2.13 -19.81
N LEU A 237 -1.27 1.33 -18.78
CA LEU A 237 -2.16 0.18 -18.84
C LEU A 237 -3.59 0.55 -19.24
N LEU A 238 -4.11 1.66 -18.71
CA LEU A 238 -5.44 2.18 -19.04
C LEU A 238 -5.57 2.50 -20.54
N CYS A 239 -4.49 3.01 -21.15
CA CYS A 239 -4.41 3.34 -22.57
C CYS A 239 -4.54 2.08 -23.42
N VAL A 240 -3.89 0.99 -23.00
CA VAL A 240 -3.99 -0.31 -23.67
C VAL A 240 -5.39 -0.88 -23.60
N THR A 241 -6.00 -0.85 -22.41
CA THR A 241 -7.36 -1.36 -22.23
C THR A 241 -8.37 -0.54 -23.03
N ASN A 242 -8.21 0.78 -23.08
CA ASN A 242 -9.04 1.65 -23.91
C ASN A 242 -8.88 1.32 -25.40
N VAL A 243 -7.65 1.07 -25.87
CA VAL A 243 -7.40 0.62 -27.25
C VAL A 243 -8.09 -0.74 -27.51
N ILE A 244 -7.94 -1.73 -26.62
CA ILE A 244 -8.61 -3.03 -26.79
C ILE A 244 -10.13 -2.87 -26.90
N TYR A 245 -10.71 -1.94 -26.13
CA TYR A 245 -12.14 -1.65 -26.16
C TYR A 245 -12.55 -0.88 -27.43
N GLU A 246 -11.83 0.18 -27.81
CA GLU A 246 -12.08 1.01 -29.00
C GLU A 246 -12.02 0.19 -30.29
N PHE A 247 -11.09 -0.76 -30.39
CA PHE A 247 -10.94 -1.62 -31.56
C PHE A 247 -11.81 -2.88 -31.52
N ASN A 248 -12.71 -3.02 -30.53
CA ASN A 248 -13.55 -4.20 -30.35
C ASN A 248 -12.74 -5.52 -30.37
N MET A 249 -11.51 -5.49 -29.84
CA MET A 249 -10.64 -6.68 -29.79
C MET A 249 -11.08 -7.69 -28.72
N TYR A 250 -12.17 -7.41 -28.01
CA TYR A 250 -12.85 -8.34 -27.13
C TYR A 250 -13.67 -9.42 -27.89
N SER A 251 -13.62 -9.47 -29.22
CA SER A 251 -14.27 -10.51 -30.03
C SER A 251 -13.29 -11.57 -30.54
N LEU A 252 -13.42 -12.80 -30.00
CA LEU A 252 -12.91 -14.11 -30.47
C LEU A 252 -11.38 -14.29 -30.56
N GLU A 253 -10.63 -13.30 -31.04
CA GLU A 253 -9.19 -13.41 -31.32
C GLU A 253 -8.29 -12.97 -30.15
N TYR A 254 -8.75 -12.06 -29.28
CA TYR A 254 -7.99 -11.54 -28.12
C TYR A 254 -8.76 -11.60 -26.78
N ASN A 255 -9.66 -12.57 -26.61
CA ASN A 255 -10.50 -12.69 -25.41
C ASN A 255 -9.68 -12.85 -24.12
N GLU A 256 -8.71 -13.76 -24.13
CA GLU A 256 -7.87 -14.07 -22.97
C GLU A 256 -7.02 -12.85 -22.59
N LEU A 257 -6.47 -12.16 -23.58
CA LEU A 257 -5.74 -10.91 -23.37
C LEU A 257 -6.62 -9.86 -22.69
N PHE A 258 -7.85 -9.66 -23.17
CA PHE A 258 -8.79 -8.69 -22.61
C PHE A 258 -9.18 -9.02 -21.16
N GLU A 259 -9.42 -10.29 -20.85
CA GLU A 259 -9.71 -10.74 -19.48
C GLU A 259 -8.54 -10.47 -18.53
N VAL A 260 -7.30 -10.70 -18.97
CA VAL A 260 -6.11 -10.37 -18.18
C VAL A 260 -5.97 -8.86 -17.96
N TYR A 261 -6.23 -8.02 -18.97
CA TYR A 261 -6.20 -6.57 -18.78
C TYR A 261 -7.26 -6.07 -17.80
N LYS A 262 -8.47 -6.65 -17.82
CA LYS A 262 -9.50 -6.37 -16.81
C LYS A 262 -9.03 -6.77 -15.43
N PHE A 263 -8.54 -7.99 -15.28
CA PHE A 263 -8.03 -8.50 -14.02
C PHE A 263 -6.93 -7.60 -13.47
N LEU A 264 -5.98 -7.21 -14.31
CA LEU A 264 -4.86 -6.35 -13.94
C LEU A 264 -5.30 -4.96 -13.48
N LEU A 265 -6.32 -4.35 -14.10
CA LEU A 265 -6.89 -3.08 -13.64
C LEU A 265 -7.61 -3.21 -12.29
N THR A 266 -8.10 -4.40 -11.93
CA THR A 266 -8.85 -4.64 -10.69
C THR A 266 -8.00 -5.09 -9.51
N ILE A 267 -6.77 -5.59 -9.73
CA ILE A 267 -5.93 -6.05 -8.62
C ILE A 267 -5.31 -4.86 -7.90
N PRO A 268 -5.47 -4.76 -6.56
CA PRO A 268 -4.68 -3.84 -5.75
C PRO A 268 -3.26 -4.39 -5.58
N LEU A 269 -2.36 -4.06 -6.51
CA LEU A 269 -0.96 -4.53 -6.47
C LEU A 269 -0.16 -3.87 -5.35
N THR A 270 -0.46 -2.60 -5.07
CA THR A 270 0.05 -1.92 -3.89
C THR A 270 -0.98 -2.02 -2.78
N GLN A 271 -0.56 -2.50 -1.62
CA GLN A 271 -1.41 -2.54 -0.43
C GLN A 271 -1.79 -1.13 0.11
N VAL A 272 -1.23 -0.08 -0.49
CA VAL A 272 -1.51 1.32 -0.14
C VAL A 272 -3.00 1.63 -0.25
N THR A 273 -3.69 1.14 -1.29
CA THR A 273 -5.13 1.37 -1.45
C THR A 273 -5.92 0.74 -0.31
N CYS A 274 -5.62 -0.52 0.01
CA CYS A 274 -6.21 -1.21 1.16
C CYS A 274 -5.91 -0.48 2.48
N GLU A 275 -4.67 -0.04 2.72
CA GLU A 275 -4.27 0.69 3.92
C GLU A 275 -5.02 2.04 4.06
N ARG A 276 -5.23 2.76 2.96
CA ARG A 276 -6.03 3.99 2.94
C ARG A 276 -7.48 3.70 3.33
N SER A 277 -8.09 2.64 2.80
CA SER A 277 -9.44 2.22 3.18
C SER A 277 -9.51 1.82 4.65
N PHE A 278 -8.55 1.04 5.15
CA PHE A 278 -8.50 0.66 6.58
C PHE A 278 -8.26 1.86 7.51
N SER A 279 -7.56 2.90 7.05
CA SER A 279 -7.44 4.15 7.80
C SER A 279 -8.80 4.83 8.00
N LYS A 280 -9.65 4.86 6.95
CA LYS A 280 -11.04 5.34 7.07
C LYS A 280 -11.87 4.46 8.01
N LEU A 281 -11.72 3.14 7.95
CA LEU A 281 -12.37 2.23 8.89
C LEU A 281 -12.00 2.53 10.35
N LYS A 282 -10.72 2.83 10.61
CA LYS A 282 -10.26 3.23 11.94
C LYS A 282 -10.91 4.53 12.41
N ILE A 283 -11.09 5.50 11.52
CA ILE A 283 -11.80 6.76 11.82
C ILE A 283 -13.26 6.48 12.17
N ILE A 284 -13.97 5.67 11.38
CA ILE A 284 -15.36 5.27 11.66
C ILE A 284 -15.48 4.65 13.07
N LYS A 285 -14.60 3.69 13.38
CA LYS A 285 -14.55 3.06 14.71
C LYS A 285 -14.28 4.04 15.85
N THR A 286 -13.35 4.97 15.64
CA THR A 286 -12.91 5.92 16.67
C THR A 286 -13.98 6.98 16.92
N ARG A 287 -14.57 7.57 15.86
CA ARG A 287 -15.64 8.57 15.96
C ARG A 287 -16.89 7.99 16.63
N LEU A 288 -17.24 6.74 16.33
CA LEU A 288 -18.43 6.07 16.87
C LEU A 288 -18.15 5.28 18.16
N ARG A 289 -16.99 5.49 18.80
CA ARG A 289 -16.53 4.85 20.06
C ARG A 289 -16.86 3.35 20.15
N SER A 290 -16.72 2.63 19.03
CA SER A 290 -16.93 1.18 18.91
C SER A 290 -18.19 0.59 19.59
N CYS A 291 -19.34 1.27 19.52
CA CYS A 291 -20.64 0.72 19.95
C CYS A 291 -21.46 0.07 18.82
N LEU A 292 -20.90 -0.05 17.61
CA LEU A 292 -21.58 -0.60 16.44
C LEU A 292 -21.50 -2.13 16.38
N THR A 293 -22.58 -2.74 15.91
CA THR A 293 -22.58 -4.14 15.45
C THR A 293 -21.73 -4.29 14.20
N GLN A 294 -21.28 -5.52 13.93
CA GLN A 294 -20.44 -5.83 12.77
C GLN A 294 -21.14 -5.46 11.45
N ASP A 295 -22.42 -5.78 11.32
CA ASP A 295 -23.22 -5.50 10.11
C ASP A 295 -23.30 -4.00 9.80
N ASN A 296 -23.48 -3.17 10.85
CA ASN A 296 -23.54 -1.72 10.69
C ASN A 296 -22.17 -1.13 10.33
N LEU A 297 -21.10 -1.68 10.91
CA LEU A 297 -19.73 -1.27 10.58
C LEU A 297 -19.38 -1.60 9.12
N GLU A 298 -19.73 -2.80 8.66
CA GLU A 298 -19.52 -3.22 7.28
C GLU A 298 -20.31 -2.34 6.31
N SER A 299 -21.57 -2.06 6.61
CA SER A 299 -22.42 -1.16 5.82
C SER A 299 -21.83 0.25 5.74
N LEU A 300 -21.38 0.83 6.87
CA LEU A 300 -20.74 2.14 6.90
C LEU A 300 -19.42 2.16 6.14
N PHE A 301 -18.64 1.09 6.23
CA PHE A 301 -17.39 0.97 5.50
C PHE A 301 -17.64 0.88 3.99
N LEU A 302 -18.62 0.08 3.56
CA LEU A 302 -19.04 -0.03 2.17
C LEU A 302 -19.51 1.32 1.62
N MET A 303 -20.32 2.06 2.39
CA MET A 303 -20.74 3.42 2.03
C MET A 303 -19.55 4.39 1.87
N ASN A 304 -18.48 4.22 2.66
CA ASN A 304 -17.28 5.03 2.51
C ASN A 304 -16.45 4.64 1.27
N CYS A 305 -16.40 3.35 0.92
CA CYS A 305 -15.73 2.87 -0.29
C CYS A 305 -16.47 3.33 -1.55
N GLU A 306 -17.78 3.22 -1.56
CA GLU A 306 -18.66 3.53 -2.70
C GLU A 306 -19.25 4.96 -2.62
N ARG A 307 -18.50 5.90 -2.01
CA ARG A 307 -18.97 7.27 -1.78
C ARG A 307 -19.38 7.97 -3.09
N GLU A 308 -18.71 7.67 -4.18
CA GLU A 308 -19.03 8.21 -5.52
C GLU A 308 -20.40 7.72 -6.00
N LEU A 309 -20.69 6.43 -5.86
CA LEU A 309 -22.01 5.88 -6.20
C LEU A 309 -23.11 6.45 -5.30
N LEU A 310 -22.81 6.73 -4.04
CA LEU A 310 -23.77 7.36 -3.13
C LEU A 310 -24.07 8.81 -3.51
N ALA A 311 -23.11 9.54 -4.09
CA ALA A 311 -23.33 10.91 -4.55
C ALA A 311 -24.37 10.95 -5.70
N ASP A 312 -24.44 9.90 -6.50
CA ASP A 312 -25.43 9.75 -7.59
C ASP A 312 -26.83 9.36 -7.07
N ILE A 313 -26.96 8.93 -5.80
CA ILE A 313 -28.25 8.54 -5.23
C ILE A 313 -28.97 9.78 -4.69
N THR A 314 -30.12 10.10 -5.29
CA THR A 314 -30.98 11.17 -4.80
C THR A 314 -31.64 10.79 -3.47
N PRO A 315 -31.72 11.70 -2.49
CA PRO A 315 -32.37 11.45 -1.20
C PRO A 315 -33.83 10.99 -1.35
N ASP A 316 -34.53 11.52 -2.35
CA ASP A 316 -35.93 11.18 -2.64
C ASP A 316 -36.11 9.69 -2.94
N ARG A 317 -35.18 9.10 -3.70
CA ARG A 317 -35.22 7.68 -4.05
C ARG A 317 -35.02 6.78 -2.83
N VAL A 318 -34.22 7.22 -1.86
CA VAL A 318 -34.04 6.52 -0.58
C VAL A 318 -35.31 6.64 0.27
N MET A 319 -35.93 7.83 0.28
CA MET A 319 -37.18 8.07 1.01
C MET A 319 -38.33 7.21 0.46
N ASP A 320 -38.47 7.13 -0.85
CA ASP A 320 -39.50 6.30 -1.50
C ASP A 320 -39.31 4.82 -1.13
N LEU A 321 -38.07 4.32 -1.20
CA LEU A 321 -37.75 2.93 -0.88
C LEU A 321 -37.94 2.60 0.61
N MET A 322 -37.71 3.57 1.50
CA MET A 322 -38.03 3.47 2.93
C MET A 322 -39.53 3.47 3.20
N CYS A 323 -40.30 4.29 2.46
CA CYS A 323 -41.75 4.36 2.56
C CYS A 323 -42.43 3.08 2.07
N ASP A 324 -41.89 2.45 1.03
CA ASP A 324 -42.41 1.18 0.49
C ASP A 324 -42.20 0.01 1.45
N ASN A 325 -41.12 0.04 2.26
CA ASN A 325 -40.80 -1.03 3.20
C ASN A 325 -41.44 -0.88 4.58
N SER A 326 -41.95 0.30 4.95
CA SER A 326 -42.53 0.55 6.28
C SER A 326 -43.74 1.48 6.24
N THR A 327 -44.85 0.99 6.79
CA THR A 327 -46.11 1.75 6.92
C THR A 327 -45.95 3.00 7.79
N GLU A 328 -45.08 2.94 8.80
CA GLU A 328 -44.81 4.10 9.68
C GLU A 328 -43.96 5.17 8.98
N MET A 329 -42.99 4.76 8.15
CA MET A 329 -42.16 5.69 7.41
C MET A 329 -42.96 6.40 6.31
N SER A 330 -43.87 5.66 5.64
CA SER A 330 -44.81 6.23 4.67
C SER A 330 -45.68 7.34 5.30
N ARG A 331 -46.13 7.14 6.55
CA ARG A 331 -46.94 8.11 7.29
C ARG A 331 -46.18 9.38 7.69
N MET A 332 -44.87 9.28 7.96
CA MET A 332 -44.06 10.41 8.42
C MET A 332 -43.39 11.21 7.29
N LEU A 333 -43.05 10.56 6.18
CA LEU A 333 -42.25 11.15 5.10
C LEU A 333 -43.06 11.56 3.86
N ARG A 334 -44.27 11.01 3.64
CA ARG A 334 -45.19 11.52 2.62
C ARG A 334 -46.05 12.63 3.22
N VAL A 335 -45.61 13.88 3.07
CA VAL A 335 -46.41 15.10 3.33
C VAL A 335 -46.90 15.67 2.03
#